data_AF-A0A4U8TAY3-F1
#
_entry.id   AF-A0A4U8TAY3-F1
#
_cell.length_a   1.000
_cell.length_b   1.000
_cell.length_c   1.000
_cell.angle_alpha   90.00
_cell.angle_beta   90.00
_cell.angle_gamma   90.00
#
_symmetry.space_group_name_H-M   'P 1'
#
loop_
_entity.id
_entity.type
_entity.pdbx_description
1 polymer ?
#
loop_
_entity_poly.entity_id
_entity_poly.type
_entity_poly.pdbx_seq_one_letter_code
_entity_poly.pdbx_strand_id
1 'polypeptide(L)'
;MINKFKDMADIADASYALLNEVYKIDEWNKIFGDKQTLGSTFFNKDINTEQNSTYARAIEARFCNEMIIKDDDGKDKQIKSIKDISLQATLSHRTKNFVNRYELVSHIPNTLSGFSATIFYDIKESNTTTNTKEFKKHFEYIIAFRGTESTKEIV
;
A
#
# COMPACT_ATOMS: atom_id res chain seq x y z
N MET A 1 14.43 -12.82 14.91
CA MET A 1 14.05 -11.64 15.71
C MET A 1 14.07 -10.36 14.86
N ILE A 2 15.16 -10.10 14.12
CA ILE A 2 15.30 -8.90 13.28
C ILE A 2 14.24 -8.74 12.18
N ASN A 3 13.87 -9.82 11.48
CA ASN A 3 12.87 -9.76 10.41
C ASN A 3 11.47 -9.36 10.91
N LYS A 4 11.10 -9.79 12.14
CA LYS A 4 9.80 -9.42 12.73
C LYS A 4 9.72 -7.92 13.02
N PHE A 5 10.82 -7.32 13.49
CA PHE A 5 10.87 -5.86 13.70
C PHE A 5 10.76 -5.09 12.38
N LYS A 6 11.45 -5.55 11.34
CA LYS A 6 11.31 -4.98 10.00
C LYS A 6 9.86 -5.08 9.50
N ASP A 7 9.26 -6.26 9.58
CA ASP A 7 7.88 -6.50 9.17
C ASP A 7 6.90 -5.56 9.89
N MET A 8 7.02 -5.43 11.22
CA MET A 8 6.19 -4.53 12.01
C MET A 8 6.43 -3.05 11.67
N ALA A 9 7.66 -2.65 11.38
CA ALA A 9 7.97 -1.29 10.94
C ALA A 9 7.36 -0.98 9.56
N ASP A 10 7.45 -1.92 8.62
CA ASP A 10 6.83 -1.79 7.29
C ASP A 10 5.30 -1.69 7.40
N ILE A 11 4.67 -2.48 8.27
CA ILE A 11 3.23 -2.42 8.53
C ILE A 11 2.83 -1.09 9.18
N ALA A 12 3.60 -0.62 10.16
CA ALA A 12 3.36 0.66 10.80
C ALA A 12 3.44 1.82 9.79
N ASP A 13 4.46 1.83 8.93
CA ASP A 13 4.61 2.84 7.87
C ASP A 13 3.50 2.73 6.82
N ALA A 14 3.18 1.52 6.36
CA ALA A 14 2.08 1.25 5.42
C ALA A 14 0.70 1.69 5.94
N SER A 15 0.49 1.72 7.26
CA SER A 15 -0.76 2.22 7.84
C SER A 15 -1.02 3.71 7.56
N TYR A 16 0.02 4.47 7.23
CA TYR A 16 -0.06 5.87 6.82
C TYR A 16 -0.31 6.07 5.31
N ALA A 17 -0.36 4.99 4.53
CA ALA A 17 -0.62 5.07 3.10
C ALA A 17 -2.05 5.57 2.78
N LEU A 18 -2.23 5.95 1.52
CA LEU A 18 -3.50 6.44 0.96
C LEU A 18 -4.50 5.30 0.71
N LEU A 19 -4.71 4.44 1.70
CA LEU A 19 -5.47 3.18 1.57
C LEU A 19 -6.96 3.38 1.33
N ASN A 20 -7.50 4.56 1.67
CA ASN A 20 -8.87 4.94 1.32
C ASN A 20 -9.12 4.90 -0.19
N GLU A 21 -8.09 5.18 -0.99
CA GLU A 21 -8.21 5.21 -2.45
C GLU A 21 -8.51 3.82 -3.04
N VAL A 22 -8.14 2.73 -2.35
CA VAL A 22 -8.44 1.35 -2.79
C VAL A 22 -9.94 1.06 -2.81
N TYR A 23 -10.69 1.67 -1.89
CA TYR A 23 -12.14 1.45 -1.76
C TYR A 23 -12.98 2.56 -2.38
N LYS A 24 -12.37 3.68 -2.77
CA LYS A 24 -13.07 4.78 -3.44
C LYS A 24 -13.36 4.42 -4.88
N ILE A 25 -14.61 4.65 -5.30
CA ILE A 25 -15.02 4.54 -6.69
C ILE A 25 -15.32 5.95 -7.18
N ASP A 26 -14.32 6.60 -7.79
CA ASP A 26 -14.49 7.84 -8.53
C ASP A 26 -14.31 7.60 -10.05
N GLU A 27 -14.56 8.60 -10.88
CA GLU A 27 -14.43 8.46 -12.34
C GLU A 27 -13.03 8.05 -12.78
N TRP A 28 -12.00 8.48 -12.05
CA TRP A 28 -10.61 8.14 -12.36
C TRP A 28 -10.30 6.68 -11.95
N ASN A 29 -10.67 6.25 -10.75
CA ASN A 29 -10.52 4.89 -10.24
C ASN A 29 -11.38 3.89 -11.02
N LYS A 30 -12.50 4.32 -11.61
CA LYS A 30 -13.32 3.46 -12.48
C LYS A 30 -12.60 3.08 -13.77
N ILE A 31 -11.71 3.94 -14.26
CA ILE A 31 -10.98 3.75 -15.53
C ILE A 31 -9.57 3.20 -15.28
N PHE A 32 -8.90 3.71 -14.24
CA PHE A 32 -7.47 3.48 -13.98
C PHE A 32 -7.20 2.83 -12.63
N GLY A 33 -8.23 2.62 -11.81
CA GLY A 33 -8.12 1.96 -10.52
C GLY A 33 -8.66 0.54 -10.56
N ASP A 34 -8.52 -0.14 -9.43
CA ASP A 34 -8.95 -1.50 -9.19
C ASP A 34 -9.30 -1.66 -7.71
N LYS A 35 -9.82 -2.82 -7.34
CA LYS A 35 -10.22 -3.14 -5.96
C LYS A 35 -9.35 -4.24 -5.35
N GLN A 36 -8.16 -4.49 -5.90
CA GLN A 36 -7.28 -5.54 -5.44
C GLN A 36 -6.66 -5.13 -4.10
N THR A 37 -6.82 -6.02 -3.12
CA THR A 37 -6.30 -5.85 -1.76
C THR A 37 -5.00 -6.62 -1.53
N LEU A 38 -4.56 -7.41 -2.50
CA LEU A 38 -3.35 -8.23 -2.43
C LEU A 38 -2.70 -8.33 -3.80
N GLY A 39 -1.41 -8.05 -3.89
CA GLY A 39 -0.64 -8.17 -5.13
C GLY A 39 -0.26 -6.82 -5.74
N SER A 40 0.93 -6.76 -6.34
CA SER A 40 1.48 -5.52 -6.90
C SER A 40 0.84 -5.11 -8.23
N THR A 41 0.36 -6.07 -9.01
CA THR A 41 -0.18 -5.85 -10.35
C THR A 41 -1.51 -6.55 -10.54
N PHE A 42 -2.29 -6.07 -11.50
CA PHE A 42 -3.52 -6.66 -11.98
C PHE A 42 -3.62 -6.53 -13.49
N PHE A 43 -4.39 -7.41 -14.13
CA PHE A 43 -4.65 -7.31 -15.57
C PHE A 43 -5.93 -6.53 -15.82
N ASN A 44 -5.80 -5.34 -16.41
CA ASN A 44 -6.93 -4.52 -16.81
C ASN A 44 -7.47 -5.01 -18.16
N LYS A 45 -8.68 -5.59 -18.14
CA LYS A 45 -9.32 -6.17 -19.32
C LYS A 45 -9.83 -5.12 -20.33
N ASP A 46 -10.18 -3.93 -19.86
CA ASP A 46 -10.78 -2.89 -20.72
C ASP A 46 -9.75 -2.31 -21.70
N ILE A 47 -8.50 -2.22 -21.25
CA ILE A 47 -7.36 -1.73 -22.05
C ILE A 47 -6.34 -2.82 -22.38
N ASN A 48 -6.59 -4.07 -21.99
CA ASN A 48 -5.75 -5.25 -22.24
C ASN A 48 -4.27 -5.06 -21.84
N THR A 49 -4.02 -4.50 -20.65
CA THR A 49 -2.66 -4.29 -20.12
C THR A 49 -2.54 -4.67 -18.65
N GLU A 50 -1.38 -5.17 -18.25
CA GLU A 50 -1.03 -5.33 -16.84
C GLU A 50 -0.67 -3.96 -16.24
N GLN A 51 -1.20 -3.63 -15.08
CA GLN A 51 -0.98 -2.35 -14.40
C GLN A 51 -0.69 -2.57 -12.92
N ASN A 52 0.02 -1.62 -12.30
CA ASN A 52 0.18 -1.60 -10.85
C ASN A 52 -1.18 -1.42 -10.16
N SER A 53 -1.46 -2.24 -9.15
CA SER A 53 -2.69 -2.10 -8.37
C SER A 53 -2.72 -0.79 -7.60
N THR A 54 -3.92 -0.31 -7.34
CA THR A 54 -4.24 0.88 -6.57
C THR A 54 -3.65 0.75 -5.16
N TYR A 55 -3.73 -0.47 -4.60
CA TYR A 55 -3.08 -0.81 -3.34
C TYR A 55 -1.56 -0.67 -3.41
N ALA A 56 -0.90 -1.22 -4.43
CA ALA A 56 0.55 -1.05 -4.64
C ALA A 56 0.96 0.42 -4.75
N ARG A 57 0.21 1.20 -5.52
CA ARG A 57 0.50 2.63 -5.72
C ARG A 57 0.32 3.43 -4.43
N ALA A 58 -0.68 3.09 -3.61
CA ALA A 58 -0.87 3.71 -2.30
C ALA A 58 0.30 3.41 -1.35
N ILE A 59 0.78 2.17 -1.32
CA ILE A 59 1.94 1.79 -0.51
C ILE A 59 3.22 2.45 -1.01
N GLU A 60 3.47 2.44 -2.32
CA GLU A 60 4.65 3.10 -2.92
C GLU A 60 4.65 4.60 -2.62
N ALA A 61 3.50 5.26 -2.79
CA ALA A 61 3.38 6.68 -2.50
C ALA A 61 3.75 7.01 -1.05
N ARG A 62 3.48 6.11 -0.10
CA ARG A 62 3.92 6.27 1.29
C ARG A 62 5.39 5.96 1.49
N PHE A 63 5.86 4.81 1.00
CA PHE A 63 7.26 4.39 1.18
C PHE A 63 8.26 5.32 0.49
N CYS A 64 7.83 6.07 -0.51
CA CYS A 64 8.62 7.04 -1.25
C CYS A 64 8.17 8.50 -1.02
N ASN A 65 7.39 8.79 0.02
CA ASN A 65 6.81 10.12 0.25
C ASN A 65 7.86 11.25 0.39
N GLU A 66 9.06 10.94 0.86
CA GLU A 66 10.18 11.88 0.97
C GLU A 66 10.92 12.12 -0.35
N MET A 67 10.62 11.35 -1.40
CA MET A 67 11.26 11.54 -2.71
C MET A 67 10.72 12.79 -3.42
N ILE A 68 11.63 13.49 -4.08
CA ILE A 68 11.31 14.59 -5.00
C ILE A 68 11.19 14.03 -6.41
N ILE A 69 10.02 14.20 -7.00
CA ILE A 69 9.70 13.87 -8.40
C ILE A 69 9.45 15.15 -9.18
N LYS A 70 9.42 15.05 -10.52
CA LYS A 70 9.02 16.17 -11.37
C LYS A 70 7.53 16.13 -11.65
N ASP A 71 6.88 17.29 -11.65
CA ASP A 71 5.53 17.47 -12.17
C ASP A 71 5.51 17.57 -13.71
N ASP A 72 4.31 17.74 -14.28
CA ASP A 72 4.11 17.83 -15.72
C ASP A 72 4.79 19.07 -16.33
N ASP A 73 5.00 20.12 -15.51
CA ASP A 73 5.73 21.34 -15.87
C ASP A 73 7.25 21.20 -15.62
N GLY A 74 7.72 20.04 -15.16
CA GLY A 74 9.13 19.76 -14.86
C GLY A 74 9.65 20.33 -13.53
N LYS A 75 8.76 20.83 -12.66
CA LYS A 75 9.09 21.36 -11.32
C LYS A 75 9.12 20.24 -10.29
N ASP A 76 9.96 20.45 -9.28
CA ASP A 76 10.12 19.52 -8.17
C ASP A 76 8.88 19.50 -7.27
N LYS A 77 8.33 18.31 -7.01
CA LYS A 77 7.25 18.06 -6.07
C LYS A 77 7.49 16.80 -5.25
N GLN A 78 6.95 16.77 -4.04
CA GLN A 78 6.84 15.54 -3.24
C GLN A 78 5.63 14.72 -3.68
N ILE A 79 5.70 13.41 -3.48
CA ILE A 79 4.56 12.51 -3.71
C ILE A 79 3.50 12.76 -2.63
N LYS A 80 2.29 13.14 -3.04
CA LYS A 80 1.16 13.41 -2.12
C LYS A 80 -0.10 12.65 -2.48
N SER A 81 -0.15 12.08 -3.68
CA SER A 81 -1.30 11.35 -4.22
C SER A 81 -0.86 10.06 -4.88
N ILE A 82 -1.74 9.05 -4.89
CA ILE A 82 -1.54 7.83 -5.68
C ILE A 82 -1.39 8.13 -7.18
N LYS A 83 -1.95 9.26 -7.64
CA LYS A 83 -1.91 9.72 -9.03
C LYS A 83 -0.51 10.17 -9.44
N ASP A 84 0.34 10.53 -8.47
CA ASP A 84 1.75 10.87 -8.72
C ASP A 84 2.59 9.62 -9.08
N ILE A 85 2.10 8.42 -8.74
CA ILE A 85 2.74 7.16 -9.13
C ILE A 85 2.08 6.67 -10.43
N SER A 86 2.82 6.57 -11.53
CA SER A 86 2.29 6.05 -12.79
C SER A 86 1.76 4.62 -12.66
N LEU A 87 0.75 4.26 -13.47
CA LEU A 87 0.20 2.90 -13.58
C LEU A 87 1.26 1.87 -13.98
N GLN A 88 2.31 2.30 -14.68
CA GLN A 88 3.44 1.48 -15.11
C GLN A 88 4.75 1.88 -14.40
N ALA A 89 4.66 2.60 -13.28
CA ALA A 89 5.83 2.97 -12.50
C ALA A 89 6.60 1.72 -12.07
N THR A 90 7.93 1.81 -12.08
CA THR A 90 8.76 0.78 -11.46
C THR A 90 8.63 0.89 -9.94
N LEU A 91 7.85 -0.01 -9.34
CA LEU A 91 7.68 -0.04 -7.88
C LEU A 91 8.95 -0.53 -7.19
N SER A 92 9.24 0.02 -6.00
CA SER A 92 10.32 -0.42 -5.14
C SER A 92 10.18 -1.91 -4.73
N HIS A 93 11.32 -2.56 -4.46
CA HIS A 93 11.32 -3.93 -3.92
C HIS A 93 10.57 -4.00 -2.59
N ARG A 94 10.65 -2.95 -1.76
CA ARG A 94 9.95 -2.85 -0.48
C ARG A 94 8.44 -2.93 -0.68
N THR A 95 7.88 -2.14 -1.60
CA THR A 95 6.45 -2.18 -1.94
C THR A 95 6.03 -3.52 -2.48
N LYS A 96 6.75 -4.05 -3.49
CA LYS A 96 6.42 -5.36 -4.09
C LYS A 96 6.38 -6.47 -3.04
N ASN A 97 7.39 -6.54 -2.18
CA ASN A 97 7.43 -7.54 -1.12
C ASN A 97 6.30 -7.35 -0.11
N PHE A 98 5.95 -6.11 0.23
CA PHE A 98 4.87 -5.80 1.16
C PHE A 98 3.50 -6.22 0.61
N VAL A 99 3.10 -5.71 -0.56
CA VAL A 99 1.74 -5.93 -1.09
C VAL A 99 1.50 -7.35 -1.59
N ASN A 100 2.55 -8.11 -1.90
CA ASN A 100 2.44 -9.52 -2.23
C ASN A 100 2.34 -10.43 -0.99
N ARG A 101 2.63 -9.91 0.21
CA ARG A 101 2.56 -10.67 1.48
C ARG A 101 1.41 -10.23 2.39
N TYR A 102 1.14 -8.93 2.47
CA TYR A 102 0.14 -8.38 3.36
C TYR A 102 -1.08 -7.96 2.56
N GLU A 103 -2.17 -8.71 2.71
CA GLU A 103 -3.46 -8.34 2.15
C GLU A 103 -4.11 -7.24 2.99
N LEU A 104 -4.62 -6.21 2.33
CA LEU A 104 -5.43 -5.16 2.94
C LEU A 104 -6.85 -5.67 3.22
N VAL A 105 -7.16 -5.96 4.48
CA VAL A 105 -8.47 -6.49 4.86
C VAL A 105 -9.48 -5.37 5.05
N SER A 106 -9.09 -4.32 5.77
CA SER A 106 -9.95 -3.19 6.07
C SER A 106 -9.12 -1.96 6.44
N HIS A 107 -9.63 -0.79 6.10
CA HIS A 107 -9.05 0.48 6.49
C HIS A 107 -10.16 1.43 6.95
N ILE A 108 -9.98 2.00 8.14
CA ILE A 108 -10.81 3.08 8.66
C ILE A 108 -10.00 4.36 8.51
N PRO A 109 -10.46 5.35 7.72
CA PRO A 109 -9.79 6.64 7.57
C PRO A 109 -9.62 7.35 8.91
N ASN A 110 -8.75 8.36 8.92
CA ASN A 110 -8.59 9.22 10.08
C ASN A 110 -9.93 9.84 10.46
N THR A 111 -10.35 9.62 11.71
CA THR A 111 -11.61 10.10 12.27
C THR A 111 -11.43 11.43 12.99
N LEU A 112 -12.53 12.06 13.44
CA LEU A 112 -12.47 13.29 14.26
C LEU A 112 -11.69 13.09 15.58
N SER A 113 -11.57 11.86 16.07
CA SER A 113 -10.74 11.50 17.23
C SER A 113 -9.23 11.45 16.92
N GLY A 114 -8.83 11.72 15.68
CA GLY A 114 -7.44 11.87 15.30
C GLY A 114 -6.65 10.57 15.20
N PHE A 115 -7.32 9.43 14.99
CA PHE A 115 -6.67 8.17 14.65
C PHE A 115 -7.34 7.47 13.46
N SER A 116 -6.56 6.60 12.81
CA SER A 116 -7.01 5.66 11.77
C SER A 116 -6.55 4.25 12.15
N ALA A 117 -7.24 3.24 11.64
CA ALA A 117 -6.89 1.84 11.88
C ALA A 117 -6.91 1.03 10.58
N THR A 118 -5.92 0.17 10.40
CA THR A 118 -5.81 -0.70 9.24
C THR A 118 -5.59 -2.14 9.68
N ILE A 119 -6.32 -3.07 9.08
CA ILE A 119 -6.14 -4.51 9.29
C ILE A 119 -5.43 -5.08 8.07
N PHE A 120 -4.27 -5.68 8.30
CA PHE A 120 -3.54 -6.46 7.31
C PHE A 120 -3.63 -7.94 7.64
N TYR A 121 -3.71 -8.77 6.62
CA TYR A 121 -3.61 -10.22 6.75
C TYR A 121 -2.27 -10.68 6.16
N ASP A 122 -1.38 -11.21 6.99
CA ASP A 122 -0.11 -11.81 6.54
C ASP A 122 -0.39 -13.18 5.94
N ILE A 123 -0.35 -13.28 4.61
CA ILE A 123 -0.60 -14.55 3.91
C ILE A 123 0.54 -15.55 4.10
N LYS A 124 1.69 -15.09 4.64
CA LYS A 124 2.99 -15.78 4.74
C LYS A 124 3.50 -16.26 3.39
N GLU A 125 4.82 -16.38 3.27
CA GLU A 125 5.43 -16.87 2.04
C GLU A 125 4.91 -18.27 1.71
N SER A 126 4.46 -18.51 0.47
CA SER A 126 4.26 -19.88 0.01
C SER A 126 5.64 -20.52 -0.11
N ASN A 127 5.89 -21.59 0.65
CA ASN A 127 7.15 -22.34 0.53
C ASN A 127 7.27 -22.89 -0.91
N THR A 128 8.02 -22.19 -1.76
CA THR A 128 8.27 -22.58 -3.16
C THR A 128 9.18 -23.80 -3.28
N THR A 129 9.87 -24.21 -2.21
CA THR A 129 10.81 -25.33 -2.22
C THR A 129 10.16 -26.71 -2.05
N THR A 130 8.95 -26.80 -1.47
CA THR A 130 8.38 -28.11 -1.07
C THR A 130 7.05 -28.49 -1.72
N ASN A 131 6.48 -27.66 -2.61
CA ASN A 131 5.14 -27.87 -3.21
C ASN A 131 4.06 -28.29 -2.19
N THR A 132 4.29 -27.97 -0.92
CA THR A 132 3.43 -28.32 0.20
C THR A 132 3.07 -26.99 0.84
N LYS A 133 1.80 -26.62 0.71
CA LYS A 133 1.20 -25.60 1.55
C LYS A 133 1.20 -26.14 2.97
N GLU A 134 2.32 -26.03 3.69
CA GLU A 134 2.24 -26.01 5.14
C GLU A 134 1.50 -24.73 5.49
N PHE A 135 0.18 -24.84 5.59
CA PHE A 135 -0.66 -23.89 6.29
C PHE A 135 -0.21 -23.92 7.76
N LYS A 136 0.89 -23.24 8.09
CA LYS A 136 1.16 -22.88 9.48
C LYS A 136 -0.03 -22.04 9.91
N LYS A 137 -0.94 -22.69 10.63
CA LYS A 137 -2.24 -22.26 11.11
C LYS A 137 -2.10 -21.16 12.18
N HIS A 138 -1.34 -20.13 11.86
CA HIS A 138 -1.26 -18.89 12.58
C HIS A 138 -1.61 -17.82 11.56
N PHE A 139 -2.92 -17.70 11.31
CA PHE A 139 -3.50 -16.53 10.67
C PHE A 139 -3.09 -15.33 11.53
N GLU A 140 -2.24 -14.45 11.00
CA GLU A 140 -1.75 -13.28 11.72
C GLU A 140 -2.43 -12.08 11.10
N TYR A 141 -3.63 -11.78 11.59
CA TYR A 141 -4.24 -10.47 11.38
C TYR A 141 -3.46 -9.47 12.22
N ILE A 142 -2.96 -8.44 11.56
CA ILE A 142 -2.16 -7.39 12.19
C ILE A 142 -2.98 -6.11 12.11
N ILE A 143 -3.28 -5.55 13.27
CA ILE A 143 -3.99 -4.28 13.37
C ILE A 143 -2.96 -3.19 13.62
N ALA A 144 -2.89 -2.24 12.68
CA ALA A 144 -2.05 -1.06 12.78
C ALA A 144 -2.91 0.16 13.14
N PHE A 145 -2.59 0.80 14.25
CA PHE A 145 -3.17 2.09 14.63
C PHE A 145 -2.17 3.19 14.32
N ARG A 146 -2.68 4.30 13.78
CA ARG A 146 -1.89 5.53 13.65
C ARG A 146 -2.66 6.74 14.14
N GLY A 147 -1.92 7.69 14.71
CA GLY A 147 -2.43 9.02 15.04
C GLY A 147 -2.41 9.94 13.81
N THR A 148 -2.99 11.12 13.99
CA THR A 148 -2.87 12.22 13.03
C THR A 148 -1.44 12.75 13.08
N GLU A 149 -0.78 12.81 11.92
CA GLU A 149 0.49 13.54 11.82
C GLU A 149 0.19 15.02 12.08
N SER A 150 0.76 15.59 13.14
CA SER A 150 0.61 17.02 13.45
C SER A 150 1.16 17.84 12.30
N THR A 151 0.35 18.73 11.72
CA THR A 151 0.80 19.68 10.69
C THR A 151 1.55 20.88 11.27
N LYS A 152 1.73 20.93 12.60
CA LYS A 152 2.52 21.95 13.28
C LYS A 152 3.84 21.37 13.74
N GLU A 153 4.93 22.00 13.30
CA GLU A 153 6.18 22.01 14.05
C GLU A 153 5.85 22.35 15.50
N ILE A 154 6.34 21.53 16.42
CA ILE A 154 6.36 21.90 17.83
C ILE A 154 7.41 23.01 17.91
N VAL A 155 6.94 24.26 17.88
CA VAL A 155 7.76 25.47 18.10
C VAL A 155 8.20 25.53 19.55
#